data_AF-X0W276-F1
#
_entry.id   AF-X0W276-F1
#
_cell.length_a   1.000
_cell.length_b   1.000
_cell.length_c   1.000
_cell.angle_alpha   90.00
_cell.angle_beta   90.00
_cell.angle_gamma   90.00
#
_symmetry.space_group_name_H-M   'P 1'
#
loop_
_entity.id
_entity.type
_entity.pdbx_description
1 polymer ?
#
loop_
_entity_poly.entity_id
_entity_poly.type
_entity_poly.pdbx_seq_one_letter_code
_entity_poly.pdbx_strand_id
1 'polypeptide(L)' 'PVMTEDAKGEGNKAAERTFTYANEVEKVHADLYQKALDNLDALEEKDYYVCSVCGYTCENEPPDKCPVCGAKSSAFFKVE' A
#
# COMPACT_ATOMS: atom_id res chain seq x y z
N PRO A 1 14.32 3.38 -4.12
CA PRO A 1 15.20 2.55 -3.26
C PRO A 1 16.37 2.01 -4.08
N VAL A 2 17.50 1.63 -3.45
CA VAL A 2 18.64 1.04 -4.18
C VAL A 2 18.20 -0.16 -5.04
N MET A 3 17.37 -1.04 -4.47
CA MET A 3 16.78 -2.18 -5.19
C MET A 3 15.99 -1.80 -6.45
N THR A 4 15.34 -0.62 -6.47
CA THR A 4 14.61 -0.13 -7.65
C THR A 4 15.57 0.30 -8.76
N GLU A 5 16.67 0.96 -8.41
CA GLU A 5 17.67 1.42 -9.38
C GLU A 5 18.49 0.25 -9.91
N ASP A 6 18.83 -0.73 -9.07
CA ASP A 6 19.48 -1.96 -9.50
C ASP A 6 18.61 -2.72 -10.52
N ALA A 7 17.32 -2.90 -10.20
CA ALA A 7 16.38 -3.55 -11.12
C ALA A 7 16.23 -2.83 -12.47
N LYS A 8 16.31 -1.49 -12.49
CA LYS A 8 16.34 -0.71 -13.73
C LYS A 8 17.62 -0.96 -14.52
N GLY A 9 18.77 -0.96 -13.85
CA GLY A 9 20.08 -1.21 -14.46
C GLY A 9 20.19 -2.60 -15.08
N GLU A 10 19.59 -3.60 -14.42
CA GLU A 10 19.50 -4.98 -14.91
C GLU A 10 18.44 -5.18 -16.01
N GLY A 11 17.62 -4.17 -16.30
CA GLY A 11 16.49 -4.29 -17.23
C GLY A 11 15.35 -5.19 -16.72
N ASN A 12 15.34 -5.53 -15.43
CA ASN A 12 14.32 -6.38 -14.82
C ASN A 12 13.06 -5.58 -14.49
N LYS A 13 12.20 -5.41 -15.50
CA LYS A 13 10.96 -4.62 -15.38
C LYS A 13 9.95 -5.15 -14.36
N ALA A 14 9.95 -6.46 -14.12
CA ALA A 14 9.06 -7.04 -13.11
C ALA A 14 9.50 -6.61 -11.69
N ALA A 15 10.79 -6.71 -11.40
CA ALA A 15 11.36 -6.29 -10.12
C ALA A 15 11.24 -4.77 -9.92
N GLU A 16 11.57 -3.98 -10.94
CA GLU A 16 11.43 -2.51 -10.89
C GLU A 16 10.01 -2.10 -10.46
N ARG A 17 8.99 -2.70 -11.08
CA ARG A 17 7.59 -2.43 -10.77
C ARG A 17 7.22 -2.83 -9.34
N THR A 18 7.58 -4.04 -8.92
CA THR A 18 7.25 -4.52 -7.58
C THR A 18 7.91 -3.67 -6.50
N PHE A 19 9.19 -3.30 -6.67
CA PHE A 19 9.88 -2.42 -5.72
C PHE A 19 9.29 -1.01 -5.70
N THR A 20 8.85 -0.49 -6.85
CA THR A 20 8.17 0.80 -6.91
C THR A 20 6.84 0.76 -6.16
N TYR A 21 6.04 -0.29 -6.36
CA TYR A 21 4.78 -0.46 -5.64
C TYR A 21 4.99 -0.58 -4.14
N ALA A 22 5.92 -1.43 -3.70
CA ALA A 22 6.25 -1.58 -2.29
C ALA A 22 6.67 -0.22 -1.69
N ASN A 23 7.56 0.52 -2.36
CA ASN A 23 8.01 1.83 -1.87
C ASN A 23 6.87 2.84 -1.65
N GLU A 24 5.87 2.87 -2.53
CA GLU A 24 4.72 3.76 -2.33
C GLU A 24 3.77 3.25 -1.24
N VAL A 25 3.57 1.94 -1.16
CA VAL A 25 2.72 1.31 -0.13
C VAL A 25 3.30 1.46 1.27
N GLU A 26 4.61 1.29 1.45
CA GLU A 26 5.22 1.41 2.77
C GLU A 26 5.13 2.83 3.35
N LYS A 27 4.99 3.87 2.52
CA LYS A 27 4.70 5.23 3.00
C LYS A 27 3.29 5.30 3.61
N VAL A 28 2.32 4.66 2.97
CA VAL A 28 0.94 4.59 3.48
C VAL A 28 0.90 3.80 4.78
N HIS A 29 1.64 2.69 4.86
CA HIS A 29 1.77 1.95 6.13
C HIS A 29 2.39 2.81 7.23
N ALA A 30 3.46 3.54 6.92
CA ALA A 30 4.08 4.45 7.89
C ALA A 30 3.10 5.53 8.36
N ASP A 31 2.31 6.12 7.46
CA ASP A 31 1.29 7.12 7.81
C ASP A 31 0.17 6.53 8.68
N LEU A 32 -0.29 5.31 8.39
CA LEU A 32 -1.29 4.60 9.20
C LEU A 32 -0.76 4.29 10.61
N TYR A 33 0.48 3.82 10.71
CA TYR A 33 1.11 3.58 12.01
C TYR A 33 1.36 4.87 12.77
N GLN A 34 1.79 5.94 12.11
CA GLN A 34 1.96 7.25 12.75
C GLN A 34 0.63 7.76 13.28
N LYS A 35 -0.45 7.67 12.48
CA LYS A 35 -1.80 8.02 12.91
C LYS A 35 -2.24 7.23 14.13
N ALA A 36 -1.95 5.93 14.19
CA ALA A 36 -2.24 5.10 15.36
C ALA A 36 -1.41 5.54 16.59
N LEU A 37 -0.12 5.81 16.40
CA LEU A 37 0.77 6.30 17.46
C LEU A 37 0.31 7.65 18.02
N ASP A 38 -0.14 8.56 17.17
CA ASP A 38 -0.64 9.88 17.57
C ASP A 38 -1.97 9.80 18.34
N ASN A 39 -2.69 8.68 18.24
CA ASN A 39 -4.02 8.47 18.82
C ASN A 39 -4.08 7.22 19.71
N LEU A 40 -2.96 6.83 20.37
CA LEU A 40 -2.89 5.60 21.16
C LEU A 40 -3.96 5.49 22.25
N ASP A 41 -4.32 6.60 22.89
CA ASP A 41 -5.33 6.63 23.96
C ASP A 41 -6.77 6.58 23.42
N ALA A 42 -6.96 6.71 22.11
CA ALA A 42 -8.25 6.79 21.43
C ALA A 42 -8.23 6.07 20.07
N LEU A 43 -7.70 4.83 20.06
CA LEU A 43 -7.71 4.00 18.85
C LEU A 43 -9.14 3.63 18.48
N GLU A 44 -9.62 4.18 17.35
CA GLU A 44 -10.90 3.80 16.78
C GLU A 44 -10.79 2.45 16.07
N GLU A 45 -11.76 1.56 16.28
CA GLU A 45 -11.92 0.41 15.40
C GLU A 45 -12.24 0.90 13.98
N LYS A 46 -11.43 0.44 13.03
CA LYS A 46 -11.59 0.72 11.60
C LYS A 46 -11.62 -0.59 10.84
N ASP A 47 -12.46 -0.64 9.82
CA ASP A 47 -12.34 -1.66 8.80
C ASP A 47 -11.13 -1.35 7.93
N TYR A 48 -10.30 -2.36 7.67
CA TYR A 48 -9.14 -2.21 6.78
C TYR A 48 -9.33 -3.03 5.52
N TYR A 49 -8.92 -2.45 4.39
CA TYR A 49 -8.98 -3.08 3.08
C TYR A 49 -7.60 -3.08 2.44
N VAL A 50 -7.23 -4.19 1.82
CA VAL A 50 -5.93 -4.37 1.19
C VAL A 50 -6.09 -4.68 -0.29
N CYS A 51 -5.36 -3.96 -1.14
CA CYS A 51 -5.29 -4.24 -2.56
C CYS A 51 -4.48 -5.53 -2.81
N SER A 52 -5.11 -6.57 -3.37
CA SER A 52 -4.46 -7.85 -3.69
C SER A 52 -3.35 -7.77 -4.74
N VAL A 53 -3.23 -6.64 -5.45
CA VAL A 53 -2.23 -6.44 -6.52
C VAL A 53 -0.92 -5.85 -5.99
N CYS A 54 -1.00 -4.88 -5.07
CA CYS A 54 0.17 -4.11 -4.63
C CYS A 54 0.31 -3.96 -3.12
N GLY A 55 -0.70 -4.33 -2.33
CA GLY A 55 -0.67 -4.22 -0.87
C GLY A 55 -1.09 -2.85 -0.31
N TYR A 56 -1.58 -1.92 -1.14
CA TYR A 56 -2.10 -0.64 -0.63
C TYR A 56 -3.24 -0.89 0.37
N THR A 57 -3.10 -0.30 1.56
CA THR A 57 -4.01 -0.45 2.69
C THR A 57 -4.79 0.83 2.92
N CYS A 58 -6.10 0.74 3.10
CA CYS A 58 -6.95 1.89 3.44
C CYS A 58 -8.00 1.54 4.51
N GLU A 59 -8.43 2.58 5.23
CA GLU A 59 -9.47 2.49 6.24
C GLU A 59 -10.87 2.68 5.64
N ASN A 60 -11.87 2.06 6.27
CA ASN A 60 -13.32 2.15 6.04
C ASN A 60 -13.82 1.59 4.70
N GLU A 61 -13.30 2.07 3.56
CA GLU A 61 -13.73 1.60 2.24
C GLU A 61 -12.61 1.72 1.19
N PRO A 62 -12.57 0.79 0.20
CA PRO A 62 -11.60 0.86 -0.88
C PRO A 62 -11.97 1.95 -1.90
N PRO A 63 -10.98 2.69 -2.46
CA PRO A 63 -11.23 3.65 -3.52
C PRO A 63 -11.63 2.96 -4.83
N ASP A 64 -12.32 3.68 -5.73
CA ASP A 64 -12.69 3.19 -7.06
C ASP A 64 -11.50 2.64 -7.85
N LYS A 65 -10.34 3.28 -7.69
CA LYS A 65 -9.04 2.86 -8.24
C LYS A 65 -7.96 2.94 -7.17
N CYS A 66 -7.14 1.90 -7.09
CA CYS A 66 -5.95 1.89 -6.26
C CYS A 66 -4.99 3.00 -6.68
N PRO A 67 -4.59 3.91 -5.78
CA PRO A 67 -3.73 5.04 -6.12
C PRO A 67 -2.30 4.62 -6.47
N VAL A 68 -1.89 3.40 -6.08
CA VAL A 68 -0.54 2.89 -6.34
C VAL A 68 -0.45 2.14 -7.66
N CYS A 69 -1.34 1.16 -7.90
CA CYS A 69 -1.25 0.28 -9.07
C CYS A 69 -2.37 0.46 -10.11
N GLY A 70 -3.39 1.29 -9.82
CA GLY A 70 -4.51 1.57 -10.73
C GLY A 70 -5.56 0.45 -10.84
N ALA A 71 -5.44 -0.63 -10.06
CA ALA A 71 -6.45 -1.69 -9.99
C ALA A 71 -7.81 -1.16 -9.53
N LYS A 72 -8.90 -1.78 -9.98
CA LYS A 72 -10.27 -1.40 -9.57
C LYS A 72 -10.54 -1.78 -8.10
N SER A 73 -11.54 -1.15 -7.48
CA SER A 73 -12.00 -1.47 -6.11
C SER A 73 -12.30 -2.96 -5.89
N SER A 74 -12.74 -3.68 -6.93
CA SER A 74 -12.96 -5.14 -6.87
C SER A 74 -11.70 -5.99 -6.58
N ALA A 75 -10.50 -5.40 -6.68
CA ALA A 75 -9.24 -6.06 -6.34
C ALA A 75 -8.89 -5.95 -4.84
N PHE A 76 -9.71 -5.27 -4.05
CA PHE A 76 -9.53 -5.12 -2.61
C PHE A 76 -10.31 -6.19 -1.86
N PHE A 77 -9.77 -6.61 -0.72
CA PHE A 77 -10.46 -7.44 0.25
C PHE A 77 -10.41 -6.79 1.62
N LYS A 78 -11.46 -6.98 2.42
CA LYS A 78 -11.49 -6.58 3.82
C LYS A 78 -10.60 -7.53 4.63
N VAL A 79 -9.81 -6.98 5.54
CA VAL A 79 -9.01 -7.76 6.51
C VAL A 79 -9.89 -8.07 7.71
N GLU A 80 -9.84 -9.33 8.17
CA GLU A 80 -10.52 -9.82 9.39
C GLU A 80 -9.57 -9.89 10.58
#